data_AF-A0AAN8FYN9-F1
#
_entry.id   AF-A0AAN8FYN9-F1
#
_cell.length_a   1.000
_cell.length_b   1.000
_cell.length_c   1.000
_cell.angle_alpha   90.00
_cell.angle_beta   90.00
_cell.angle_gamma   90.00
#
_symmetry.space_group_name_H-M   'P 1'
#
loop_
_entity.id
_entity.type
_entity.pdbx_description
1 polymer ?
#
loop_
_entity_poly.entity_id
_entity_poly.type
_entity_poly.pdbx_seq_one_letter_code
_entity_poly.pdbx_strand_id
1 'polypeptide(L)'
;FVLFTGSKVDGKSWCPDCVAAEPTIESVVHSEDAKSLDVTFITCFVGGREYWKDPKCPFRTDPTFKLTCVPTLIECGKKHKRLTEKQLTNAGMVKDFFFED
;
A
#
# COMPACT_ATOMS: atom_id res chain seq x y z
N PHE A 1 5.58 -7.24 3.57
CA PHE A 1 4.98 -6.22 2.69
C PHE A 1 4.39 -5.08 3.49
N VAL A 2 4.51 -3.84 3.03
CA VAL A 2 3.95 -2.65 3.69
C VAL A 2 3.08 -1.88 2.71
N LEU A 3 1.80 -1.72 3.05
CA LEU A 3 0.86 -0.85 2.35
C LEU A 3 0.82 0.51 3.05
N PHE A 4 1.27 1.56 2.36
CA PHE A 4 1.10 2.94 2.79
C PHE A 4 -0.20 3.48 2.23
N THR A 5 -1.12 3.88 3.10
CA THR A 5 -2.48 4.32 2.74
C THR A 5 -2.93 5.51 3.57
N GLY A 6 -3.88 6.30 3.05
CA GLY A 6 -4.45 7.44 3.78
C GLY A 6 -5.22 6.98 5.02
N SER A 7 -5.08 7.71 6.14
CA SER A 7 -5.84 7.42 7.36
C SER A 7 -7.36 7.42 7.11
N LYS A 8 -8.08 6.63 7.92
CA LYS A 8 -9.53 6.52 7.81
C LYS A 8 -10.26 7.56 8.68
N VAL A 9 -11.32 8.13 8.14
CA VAL A 9 -12.34 8.92 8.84
C VAL A 9 -13.66 8.20 8.63
N ASP A 10 -14.35 7.85 9.72
CA ASP A 10 -15.60 7.06 9.68
C ASP A 10 -15.48 5.75 8.86
N GLY A 11 -14.34 5.06 9.05
CA GLY A 11 -14.08 3.77 8.40
C GLY A 11 -13.62 3.84 6.94
N LYS A 12 -13.55 5.02 6.32
CA LYS A 12 -13.09 5.20 4.93
C LYS A 12 -11.86 6.08 4.85
N SER A 13 -10.92 5.75 3.98
CA SER A 13 -9.76 6.61 3.74
C SER A 13 -10.20 7.96 3.17
N TRP A 14 -9.53 9.05 3.55
CA TRP A 14 -9.72 10.36 2.91
C TRP A 14 -9.25 10.39 1.45
N CYS A 15 -8.47 9.39 1.02
CA CYS A 15 -7.93 9.27 -0.32
C CYS A 15 -8.84 8.36 -1.20
N PRO A 16 -9.43 8.89 -2.29
CA PRO A 16 -10.28 8.10 -3.17
C PRO A 16 -9.59 6.86 -3.78
N ASP A 17 -8.33 6.98 -4.18
CA ASP A 17 -7.58 5.84 -4.74
C ASP A 17 -7.32 4.76 -3.68
N CYS A 18 -7.12 5.15 -2.42
CA CYS A 18 -7.01 4.19 -1.31
C CYS A 18 -8.33 3.44 -1.10
N VAL A 19 -9.47 4.14 -1.16
CA VAL A 19 -10.80 3.52 -1.06
C VAL A 19 -11.05 2.56 -2.23
N ALA A 20 -10.63 2.91 -3.45
CA ALA A 20 -10.80 2.08 -4.62
C ALA A 20 -9.93 0.82 -4.60
N ALA A 21 -8.71 0.91 -4.08
CA ALA A 21 -7.76 -0.20 -4.03
C ALA A 21 -8.03 -1.19 -2.87
N GLU A 22 -8.61 -0.72 -1.76
CA GLU A 22 -8.80 -1.52 -0.54
C GLU A 22 -9.48 -2.88 -0.80
N PRO A 23 -10.62 -2.99 -1.52
CA PRO A 23 -11.27 -4.28 -1.74
C PRO A 23 -10.39 -5.28 -2.50
N THR A 24 -9.64 -4.80 -3.50
CA THR A 24 -8.73 -5.65 -4.28
C THR A 24 -7.59 -6.17 -3.41
N ILE A 25 -6.96 -5.30 -2.62
CA ILE A 25 -5.85 -5.69 -1.73
C ILE A 25 -6.34 -6.68 -0.68
N GLU A 26 -7.44 -6.38 0.01
CA GLU A 26 -8.02 -7.24 1.04
C GLU A 26 -8.37 -8.63 0.49
N SER A 27 -8.94 -8.70 -0.74
CA SER A 27 -9.24 -9.99 -1.38
C SER A 27 -8.01 -10.86 -1.64
N VAL A 28 -6.85 -10.26 -1.86
CA VAL A 28 -5.59 -10.98 -2.11
C VAL A 28 -4.91 -11.34 -0.80
N VAL A 29 -4.79 -10.39 0.13
CA VAL A 29 -4.12 -10.60 1.43
C VAL A 29 -4.86 -11.64 2.29
N HIS A 30 -6.18 -11.76 2.14
CA HIS A 30 -6.98 -12.74 2.86
C HIS A 30 -7.28 -14.02 2.07
N SER A 31 -6.68 -14.19 0.89
CA SER A 31 -6.81 -15.42 0.10
C SER A 31 -6.12 -16.61 0.79
N GLU A 32 -6.51 -17.84 0.42
CA GLU A 32 -5.82 -19.05 0.91
C GLU A 32 -4.35 -19.08 0.45
N ASP A 33 -4.05 -18.59 -0.75
CA ASP A 33 -2.68 -18.51 -1.27
C ASP A 33 -1.82 -17.61 -0.36
N ALA A 34 -2.35 -16.46 0.08
CA ALA A 34 -1.64 -15.56 0.97
C ALA A 34 -1.39 -16.17 2.37
N LYS A 35 -2.30 -17.03 2.87
CA LYS A 35 -2.11 -17.73 4.15
C LYS A 35 -0.97 -18.75 4.11
N SER A 36 -0.61 -19.23 2.92
CA SER A 36 0.51 -20.15 2.73
C SER A 36 1.88 -19.46 2.69
N LEU A 37 1.91 -18.13 2.54
CA LEU A 37 3.14 -17.35 2.54
C LEU A 37 3.63 -17.09 3.97
N ASP A 38 4.92 -17.32 4.20
CA ASP A 38 5.60 -16.89 5.42
C ASP A 38 6.01 -15.41 5.32
N VAL A 39 5.01 -14.52 5.33
CA VAL A 39 5.21 -13.08 5.17
C VAL A 39 4.35 -12.29 6.14
N THR A 40 4.87 -11.14 6.59
CA THR A 40 4.08 -10.16 7.36
C THR A 40 3.55 -9.07 6.43
N PHE A 41 2.23 -8.85 6.46
CA PHE A 41 1.58 -7.72 5.81
C PHE A 41 1.29 -6.60 6.83
N ILE A 42 1.76 -5.39 6.56
CA ILE A 42 1.59 -4.22 7.44
C ILE A 42 0.80 -3.14 6.70
N THR A 43 -0.30 -2.70 7.29
CA THR A 43 -1.00 -1.49 6.85
C THR A 43 -0.47 -0.29 7.63
N CYS A 44 0.21 0.62 6.93
CA CYS A 44 0.75 1.85 7.48
C CYS A 44 -0.11 3.04 7.06
N PHE A 45 -0.79 3.66 8.03
CA PHE A 45 -1.52 4.90 7.77
C PHE A 45 -0.57 6.09 7.75
N VAL A 46 -0.53 6.81 6.63
CA VAL A 46 0.35 7.99 6.48
C VAL A 46 -0.14 9.21 7.27
N GLY A 47 -1.26 9.10 7.99
CA GLY A 47 -1.93 10.21 8.66
C GLY A 47 -2.96 10.93 7.78
N GLY A 48 -3.36 12.12 8.23
CA GLY A 48 -4.37 12.94 7.56
C GLY A 48 -3.88 13.56 6.25
N ARG A 49 -4.84 13.98 5.40
CA ARG A 49 -4.57 14.53 4.06
C ARG A 49 -3.56 15.68 4.06
N GLU A 50 -3.70 16.62 4.98
CA GLU A 50 -2.84 17.81 5.03
C GLU A 50 -1.41 17.46 5.50
N TYR A 51 -1.26 16.52 6.44
CA TYR A 51 0.05 15.98 6.82
C TYR A 51 0.74 15.28 5.64
N TRP A 52 0.00 14.48 4.85
CA TRP A 52 0.54 13.81 3.67
C TRP A 52 0.92 14.77 2.53
N LYS A 53 0.19 15.87 2.37
CA LYS A 53 0.45 16.86 1.31
C LYS A 53 1.71 17.69 1.56
N ASP A 54 2.14 17.83 2.82
CA ASP A 54 3.37 18.56 3.14
C ASP A 54 4.57 17.91 2.41
N PRO A 55 5.30 18.65 1.56
CA PRO A 55 6.51 18.15 0.92
C PRO A 55 7.58 17.67 1.90
N LYS A 56 7.55 18.15 3.15
CA LYS A 56 8.44 17.75 4.26
C LYS A 56 7.92 16.54 5.03
N CYS A 57 6.78 15.96 4.64
CA CYS A 57 6.26 14.75 5.25
C CYS A 57 7.35 13.66 5.28
N PRO A 58 7.67 13.07 6.45
CA PRO A 58 8.72 12.06 6.58
C PRO A 58 8.60 10.90 5.60
N PHE A 59 7.37 10.46 5.27
CA PHE A 59 7.16 9.41 4.28
C PHE A 59 7.65 9.78 2.86
N ARG A 60 7.61 11.07 2.50
CA ARG A 60 8.09 11.58 1.21
C ARG A 60 9.60 11.78 1.18
N THR A 61 10.17 12.19 2.30
CA THR A 61 11.60 12.52 2.41
C THR A 61 12.48 11.36 2.88
N ASP A 62 11.88 10.32 3.46
CA ASP A 62 12.59 9.14 3.94
C ASP A 62 13.41 8.50 2.81
N PRO A 63 14.71 8.24 3.00
CA PRO A 63 15.59 7.74 1.94
C PRO A 63 15.29 6.29 1.54
N THR A 64 14.59 5.53 2.39
CA THR A 64 14.24 4.13 2.14
C THR A 64 12.96 4.03 1.32
N PHE A 65 11.90 4.74 1.74
CA PHE A 65 10.59 4.63 1.11
C PHE A 65 10.39 5.65 -0.01
N LYS A 66 10.74 6.91 0.24
CA LYS A 66 10.59 8.06 -0.68
C LYS A 66 9.24 8.03 -1.41
N LEU A 67 8.15 8.01 -0.66
CA LEU A 67 6.81 7.85 -1.22
C LEU A 67 6.41 9.10 -2.03
N THR A 68 5.90 8.88 -3.24
CA THR A 68 5.42 9.95 -4.11
C THR A 68 3.89 10.06 -4.10
N CYS A 69 3.19 8.94 -3.86
CA CYS A 69 1.75 8.80 -3.89
C CYS A 69 1.26 7.81 -2.81
N VAL A 70 -0.05 7.85 -2.54
CA VAL A 70 -0.79 6.81 -1.79
C VAL A 70 -2.03 6.43 -2.60
N PRO A 71 -2.45 5.15 -2.59
CA PRO A 71 -1.83 4.02 -1.91
C PRO A 71 -0.53 3.56 -2.59
N THR A 72 0.44 3.08 -1.80
CA THR A 72 1.68 2.47 -2.30
C THR A 72 1.97 1.18 -1.52
N LEU A 73 2.17 0.06 -2.21
CA LEU A 73 2.54 -1.23 -1.62
C LEU A 73 4.01 -1.53 -1.91
N ILE A 74 4.79 -1.88 -0.88
CA ILE A 74 6.23 -2.14 -0.98
C ILE A 74 6.56 -3.53 -0.40
N GLU A 75 7.44 -4.27 -1.08
CA GLU A 75 8.13 -5.42 -0.50
C GLU A 75 9.43 -4.94 0.18
N CYS A 76 9.44 -4.90 1.52
CA CYS A 76 10.63 -4.50 2.27
C CYS A 76 11.77 -5.49 2.05
N GLY A 77 12.99 -4.99 1.84
CA GLY A 77 14.19 -5.80 1.60
C GLY A 77 14.50 -6.06 0.13
N LYS A 78 13.51 -5.99 -0.78
CA LYS A 78 13.74 -6.02 -2.23
C LYS A 78 13.76 -4.60 -2.81
N LYS A 79 14.88 -4.19 -3.42
CA LYS A 79 14.99 -2.86 -4.02
C LYS A 79 14.01 -2.73 -5.20
N HIS A 80 13.35 -1.59 -5.30
CA HIS A 80 12.48 -1.18 -6.42
C HIS A 80 11.16 -1.94 -6.64
N LYS A 81 10.84 -2.99 -5.88
CA LYS A 81 9.55 -3.69 -6.00
C LYS A 81 8.45 -2.93 -5.25
N ARG A 82 7.60 -2.21 -6.00
CA ARG A 82 6.40 -1.52 -5.48
C ARG A 82 5.27 -1.41 -6.48
N LEU A 83 4.03 -1.35 -5.98
CA LEU A 83 2.84 -0.97 -6.73
C LEU A 83 2.27 0.34 -6.19
N THR A 84 1.64 1.12 -7.08
CA THR A 84 1.13 2.47 -6.78
C THR A 84 -0.26 2.68 -7.35
N GLU A 85 -1.08 3.45 -6.63
CA GLU A 85 -2.38 3.98 -7.08
C GLU A 85 -3.25 2.94 -7.80
N LYS A 86 -3.51 3.14 -9.10
CA LYS A 86 -4.38 2.30 -9.93
C LYS A 86 -3.87 0.88 -10.13
N GLN A 87 -2.57 0.64 -9.98
CA GLN A 87 -2.04 -0.73 -10.08
C GLN A 87 -2.62 -1.62 -8.97
N LEU A 88 -2.93 -1.03 -7.81
CA LEU A 88 -3.50 -1.73 -6.67
C LEU A 88 -4.99 -2.04 -6.83
N THR A 89 -5.66 -1.52 -7.86
CA THR A 89 -7.03 -1.93 -8.20
C THR A 89 -7.05 -3.16 -9.12
N ASN A 90 -5.90 -3.60 -9.65
CA ASN A 90 -5.79 -4.77 -10.51
C ASN A 90 -5.38 -6.00 -9.69
N ALA A 91 -6.31 -6.94 -9.50
CA ALA A 91 -6.07 -8.15 -8.71
C ALA A 91 -4.95 -9.03 -9.25
N GLY A 92 -4.75 -9.08 -10.57
CA GLY A 92 -3.64 -9.81 -11.18
C GLY A 92 -2.30 -9.23 -10.75
N MET A 93 -2.11 -7.91 -10.96
CA MET A 93 -0.88 -7.22 -10.55
C MET A 93 -0.59 -7.37 -9.06
N VAL A 94 -1.62 -7.29 -8.21
CA VAL A 94 -1.45 -7.48 -6.76
C VAL A 94 -1.04 -8.92 -6.45
N LYS A 95 -1.66 -9.93 -7.07
CA LYS A 95 -1.24 -11.32 -6.91
C LYS A 95 0.19 -11.55 -7.36
N ASP A 96 0.55 -11.13 -8.57
CA ASP A 96 1.90 -11.29 -9.11
C ASP A 96 2.93 -10.63 -8.18
N PHE A 97 2.57 -9.48 -7.58
CA PHE A 97 3.42 -8.81 -6.61
C PHE A 97 3.71 -9.63 -5.34
N PHE A 98 2.76 -10.42 -4.85
CA PHE A 98 2.91 -11.25 -3.66
C PHE A 98 3.52 -12.62 -3.95
N PHE A 99 3.19 -13.22 -5.10
CA PHE A 99 3.43 -14.64 -5.37
C PHE A 99 4.46 -14.91 -6.47
N GLU A 100 4.78 -13.91 -7.28
CA GLU A 100 5.82 -14.00 -8.31
C GLU A 100 7.05 -13.19 -7.88
N ASP A 101 8.24 -13.69 -8.22
CA ASP A 101 9.51 -13.11 -7.78
C ASP A 101 9.86 -11.79 -8.47
#